data_AF-A0A7L5ABP4-F1
#
_entry.id   AF-A0A7L5ABP4-F1
#
_cell.length_a   1.000
_cell.length_b   1.000
_cell.length_c   1.000
_cell.angle_alpha   90.00
_cell.angle_beta   90.00
_cell.angle_gamma   90.00
#
_symmetry.space_group_name_H-M   'P 1'
#
loop_
_entity.id
_entity.type
_entity.pdbx_description
1 polymer ?
#
loop_
_entity_poly.entity_id
_entity_poly.type
_entity_poly.pdbx_seq_one_letter_code
_entity_poly.pdbx_strand_id
1 'polypeptide(L)'
;MNDEAVIRGIVTETIRHCSKSREVIAQEMTTLLGERVTARMLNSYTSEAAEKHRWPAQYTRALCHATGDWRLVRCISERAGFHLITKAEAKLFELGRQYLIEKRAAQTIAALERELAGVAL
;
A
#
# COMPACT_ATOMS: atom_id res chain seq x y z
N MET A 1 -0.51 17.70 -7.55
CA MET A 1 -0.79 16.33 -8.03
C MET A 1 -2.30 16.13 -8.00
N ASN A 2 -2.93 15.70 -9.09
CA ASN A 2 -4.36 15.40 -9.11
C ASN A 2 -4.55 13.91 -9.38
N ASP A 3 -4.94 13.16 -8.35
CA ASP A 3 -5.08 11.69 -8.40
C ASP A 3 -6.53 11.25 -8.58
N GLU A 4 -7.47 12.18 -8.74
CA GLU A 4 -8.90 11.90 -8.67
C GLU A 4 -9.36 10.90 -9.73
N ALA A 5 -9.00 11.12 -11.01
CA ALA A 5 -9.36 10.23 -12.10
C ALA A 5 -8.78 8.81 -11.93
N VAL A 6 -7.54 8.72 -11.44
CA VAL A 6 -6.87 7.42 -11.19
C VAL A 6 -7.57 6.68 -10.06
N ILE A 7 -7.82 7.36 -8.92
CA ILE A 7 -8.51 6.78 -7.77
C ILE A 7 -9.92 6.33 -8.17
N ARG A 8 -10.68 7.17 -8.88
CA ARG A 8 -12.03 6.84 -9.36
C ARG A 8 -12.03 5.62 -10.27
N GLY A 9 -11.07 5.56 -11.21
CA GLY A 9 -10.91 4.41 -12.09
C GLY A 9 -10.66 3.13 -11.32
N ILE A 10 -9.74 3.14 -10.35
CA ILE A 10 -9.43 1.95 -9.54
C ILE A 10 -10.63 1.54 -8.69
N VAL A 11 -11.29 2.46 -7.98
CA VAL A 11 -12.48 2.15 -7.17
C VAL A 11 -13.59 1.54 -8.04
N THR A 12 -13.80 2.10 -9.23
CA THR A 12 -14.79 1.61 -10.19
C THR A 12 -14.48 0.18 -10.63
N GLU A 13 -13.24 -0.10 -11.02
CA GLU A 13 -12.83 -1.44 -11.44
C GLU A 13 -12.81 -2.44 -10.29
N THR A 14 -12.40 -2.04 -9.09
CA THR A 14 -12.46 -2.87 -7.88
C THR A 14 -13.89 -3.30 -7.57
N ILE A 15 -14.86 -2.38 -7.65
CA ILE A 15 -16.27 -2.72 -7.41
C ILE A 15 -16.85 -3.56 -8.56
N ARG A 16 -16.52 -3.22 -9.82
CA ARG A 16 -17.02 -3.91 -11.01
C ARG A 16 -16.56 -5.38 -11.09
N HIS A 17 -15.34 -5.67 -10.68
CA HIS A 17 -14.76 -7.02 -10.74
C HIS A 17 -14.98 -7.84 -9.47
N CYS A 18 -15.52 -7.25 -8.41
CA CYS A 18 -15.88 -7.99 -7.21
C CYS A 18 -17.11 -8.88 -7.49
N SER A 19 -17.10 -10.12 -7.00
CA SER A 19 -18.25 -11.03 -7.10
C SER A 19 -19.43 -10.64 -6.20
N LYS A 20 -19.18 -9.76 -5.22
CA LYS A 20 -20.19 -9.27 -4.28
C LYS A 20 -21.01 -8.13 -4.91
N SER A 21 -22.29 -8.04 -4.56
CA SER A 21 -23.10 -6.88 -4.94
C SER A 21 -22.60 -5.61 -4.23
N ARG A 22 -22.93 -4.43 -4.77
CA ARG A 22 -22.56 -3.15 -4.14
C ARG A 22 -23.17 -3.00 -2.75
N GLU A 23 -24.36 -3.55 -2.52
CA GLU A 23 -25.03 -3.56 -1.23
C GLU A 23 -24.26 -4.38 -0.21
N VAL A 24 -23.77 -5.56 -0.60
CA VAL A 24 -22.93 -6.41 0.25
C VAL A 24 -21.61 -5.70 0.58
N ILE A 25 -20.95 -5.11 -0.42
CA ILE A 25 -19.72 -4.34 -0.21
C ILE A 25 -19.97 -3.17 0.75
N ALA A 26 -21.03 -2.40 0.56
CA ALA A 26 -21.38 -1.28 1.44
C ALA A 26 -21.69 -1.73 2.88
N GLN A 27 -22.35 -2.88 3.04
CA GLN A 27 -22.64 -3.45 4.35
C GLN A 27 -21.37 -3.91 5.06
N GLU A 28 -20.45 -4.59 4.37
CA GLU A 28 -19.15 -4.98 4.93
C GLU A 28 -18.31 -3.76 5.30
N MET A 29 -18.26 -2.74 4.43
CA MET A 29 -17.59 -1.48 4.72
C MET A 29 -18.20 -0.78 5.94
N THR A 30 -19.51 -0.83 6.10
CA THR A 30 -20.20 -0.29 7.29
C THR A 30 -19.69 -0.94 8.57
N THR A 31 -19.62 -2.27 8.59
CA THR A 31 -19.07 -3.02 9.73
C THR A 31 -17.61 -2.66 10.01
N LEU A 32 -16.79 -2.53 8.96
CA LEU A 32 -15.36 -2.25 9.09
C LEU A 32 -15.04 -0.82 9.53
N LEU A 33 -15.88 0.14 9.14
CA LEU A 33 -15.68 1.56 9.45
C LEU A 33 -16.39 1.99 10.74
N GLY A 34 -17.42 1.24 11.18
CA GLY A 34 -18.27 1.64 12.29
C GLY A 34 -19.22 2.79 11.95
N GLU A 35 -19.35 3.15 10.67
CA GLU A 35 -20.27 4.18 10.18
C GLU A 35 -21.04 3.68 8.95
N ARG A 36 -22.24 4.22 8.74
CA ARG A 36 -23.12 3.77 7.67
C ARG A 36 -22.57 4.14 6.29
N VAL A 37 -22.26 3.12 5.49
CA VAL A 37 -21.98 3.22 4.06
C VAL A 37 -23.15 2.65 3.27
N THR A 38 -23.53 3.32 2.18
CA THR A 38 -24.64 2.87 1.32
C THR A 38 -24.16 2.61 -0.10
N ALA A 39 -24.85 1.73 -0.83
CA ALA A 39 -24.57 1.49 -2.25
C ALA A 39 -24.70 2.79 -3.09
N ARG A 40 -25.59 3.71 -2.69
CA ARG A 40 -25.71 5.03 -3.31
C ARG A 40 -24.42 5.85 -3.15
N MET A 41 -23.80 5.85 -1.96
CA MET A 41 -22.52 6.52 -1.74
C MET A 41 -21.43 5.91 -2.64
N LEU A 42 -21.37 4.58 -2.75
CA LEU A 42 -20.43 3.91 -3.66
C LEU A 42 -20.65 4.35 -5.12
N ASN A 43 -21.90 4.39 -5.58
CA ASN A 43 -22.23 4.87 -6.93
C ASN A 43 -21.79 6.33 -7.16
N SER A 44 -21.96 7.20 -6.15
CA SER A 44 -21.51 8.59 -6.20
C SER A 44 -19.99 8.69 -6.34
N TYR A 45 -19.21 7.80 -5.71
CA TYR A 45 -17.75 7.80 -5.82
C TYR A 45 -17.23 7.23 -7.15
N THR A 46 -18.01 6.37 -7.82
CA THR A 46 -17.61 5.76 -9.11
C THR A 46 -18.16 6.49 -10.33
N SER A 47 -19.16 7.36 -10.17
CA SER A 47 -19.77 8.07 -11.30
C SER A 47 -18.81 9.11 -11.88
N GLU A 48 -18.72 9.17 -13.22
CA GLU A 48 -17.98 10.23 -13.94
C GLU A 48 -18.73 11.57 -13.94
N ALA A 49 -20.07 11.53 -13.87
CA ALA A 49 -20.93 12.73 -13.87
C ALA A 49 -21.05 13.39 -12.48
N ALA A 50 -20.54 12.75 -11.43
CA ALA A 50 -20.59 13.27 -10.07
C ALA A 50 -19.40 14.22 -9.82
N GLU A 51 -19.52 15.48 -10.23
CA GLU A 51 -18.46 16.51 -10.12
C GLU A 51 -18.00 16.83 -8.68
N LYS A 52 -18.62 16.25 -7.63
CA LYS A 52 -18.40 16.68 -6.24
C LYS A 52 -18.10 15.59 -5.22
N HIS A 53 -18.16 14.31 -5.58
CA HIS A 53 -17.94 13.23 -4.61
C HIS A 53 -16.54 12.66 -4.74
N ARG A 54 -15.61 13.18 -3.93
CA ARG A 54 -14.25 12.65 -3.81
C ARG A 54 -14.24 11.39 -2.96
N TRP A 55 -13.40 10.43 -3.35
CA TRP A 55 -13.17 9.22 -2.57
C TRP A 55 -12.56 9.56 -1.20
N PRO A 56 -13.18 9.15 -0.07
CA PRO A 56 -12.61 9.38 1.26
C PRO A 56 -11.43 8.45 1.51
N ALA A 57 -10.27 9.00 1.90
CA ALA A 57 -9.06 8.22 2.14
C ALA A 57 -9.28 7.10 3.19
N GLN A 58 -10.06 7.38 4.24
CA GLN A 58 -10.39 6.42 5.30
C GLN A 58 -11.18 5.19 4.81
N TYR A 59 -11.86 5.29 3.65
CA TYR A 59 -12.63 4.16 3.08
C TYR A 59 -11.75 3.16 2.36
N THR A 60 -10.54 3.56 1.98
CA THR A 60 -9.62 2.77 1.17
C THR A 60 -9.39 1.38 1.77
N ARG A 61 -9.03 1.30 3.05
CA ARG A 61 -8.76 0.01 3.71
C ARG A 61 -10.02 -0.86 3.81
N ALA A 62 -11.16 -0.24 4.08
CA ALA A 62 -12.43 -0.96 4.19
C ALA A 62 -12.88 -1.53 2.83
N LEU A 63 -12.76 -0.75 1.75
CA LEU A 63 -13.01 -1.23 0.39
C LEU A 63 -12.09 -2.41 0.06
N CYS A 64 -10.78 -2.26 0.27
CA CYS A 64 -9.81 -3.32 -0.03
C CYS A 64 -10.08 -4.61 0.74
N HIS A 65 -10.51 -4.51 2.01
CA HIS A 65 -10.86 -5.70 2.79
C HIS A 65 -12.17 -6.33 2.32
N ALA A 66 -13.19 -5.51 2.04
CA ALA A 66 -14.49 -5.99 1.56
C ALA A 66 -14.40 -6.69 0.20
N THR A 67 -13.56 -6.18 -0.72
CA THR A 67 -13.41 -6.74 -2.07
C THR A 67 -12.26 -7.73 -2.21
N GLY A 68 -11.32 -7.75 -1.26
CA GLY A 68 -10.05 -8.48 -1.36
C GLY A 68 -9.03 -7.85 -2.31
N ASP A 69 -9.32 -6.66 -2.85
CA ASP A 69 -8.50 -5.99 -3.86
C ASP A 69 -7.71 -4.81 -3.26
N TRP A 70 -6.39 -4.94 -3.23
CA TRP A 70 -5.46 -3.98 -2.63
C TRP A 70 -4.84 -2.99 -3.62
N ARG A 71 -5.29 -2.97 -4.89
CA ARG A 71 -4.73 -2.10 -5.94
C ARG A 71 -4.78 -0.62 -5.58
N LEU A 72 -5.83 -0.16 -4.89
CA LEU A 72 -5.95 1.24 -4.50
C LEU A 72 -4.86 1.68 -3.52
N VAL A 73 -4.59 0.90 -2.47
CA VAL A 73 -3.52 1.20 -1.49
C VAL A 73 -2.15 1.16 -2.17
N ARG A 74 -1.92 0.17 -3.03
CA ARG A 74 -0.68 0.05 -3.81
C ARG A 74 -0.46 1.29 -4.67
N CYS A 75 -1.47 1.68 -5.45
CA CYS A 75 -1.40 2.85 -6.34
C CYS A 75 -1.08 4.14 -5.58
N ILE A 76 -1.81 4.42 -4.48
CA ILE A 76 -1.56 5.63 -3.67
C ILE A 76 -0.11 5.65 -3.15
N SER A 77 0.41 4.50 -2.72
CA SER A 77 1.75 4.41 -2.16
C SER A 77 2.85 4.56 -3.22
N GLU A 78 2.68 3.91 -4.38
CA GLU A 78 3.61 4.02 -5.51
C GLU A 78 3.70 5.46 -6.03
N ARG A 79 2.56 6.17 -6.10
CA ARG A 79 2.53 7.58 -6.49
C ARG A 79 3.18 8.51 -5.47
N ALA A 80 3.24 8.10 -4.20
CA ALA A 80 3.97 8.79 -3.15
C ALA A 80 5.47 8.39 -3.08
N GLY A 81 5.95 7.54 -3.99
CA GLY A 81 7.35 7.09 -4.02
C GLY A 81 7.67 5.93 -3.08
N PHE A 82 6.65 5.26 -2.55
CA PHE A 82 6.80 4.09 -1.68
C PHE A 82 6.44 2.80 -2.42
N HIS A 83 7.00 1.67 -1.98
CA HIS A 83 6.58 0.35 -2.44
C HIS A 83 5.85 -0.39 -1.33
N LEU A 84 4.68 -0.97 -1.65
CA LEU A 84 3.95 -1.79 -0.70
C LEU A 84 4.54 -3.19 -0.65
N ILE A 85 4.93 -3.62 0.55
CA ILE A 85 5.38 -4.98 0.84
C ILE A 85 4.53 -5.62 1.93
N THR A 86 4.35 -6.92 1.84
CA THR A 86 3.72 -7.77 2.86
C THR A 86 4.61 -7.88 4.10
N LYS A 87 4.02 -8.35 5.21
CA LYS A 87 4.80 -8.64 6.43
C LYS A 87 5.89 -9.69 6.21
N ALA A 88 5.66 -10.66 5.32
CA ALA A 88 6.66 -11.67 4.99
C ALA A 88 7.85 -11.05 4.23
N GLU A 89 7.57 -10.22 3.23
CA GLU A 89 8.60 -9.48 2.47
C GLU A 89 9.37 -8.48 3.35
N ALA A 90 8.72 -7.87 4.34
CA ALA A 90 9.38 -6.97 5.30
C ALA A 90 10.48 -7.69 6.11
N LYS A 91 10.32 -8.99 6.42
CA LYS A 91 11.37 -9.77 7.07
C LYS A 91 12.56 -10.05 6.15
N LEU A 92 12.31 -10.31 4.86
CA LEU A 92 13.37 -10.45 3.87
C LEU A 92 14.14 -9.14 3.68
N PHE A 93 13.43 -8.00 3.65
CA PHE A 93 14.05 -6.68 3.57
C PHE A 93 14.96 -6.41 4.79
N GLU A 94 14.49 -6.74 5.99
CA GLU A 94 15.30 -6.58 7.20
C GLU A 94 16.52 -7.51 7.21
N LEU A 95 16.37 -8.76 6.77
CA LEU A 95 17.50 -9.68 6.61
C LEU A 95 18.56 -9.12 5.64
N GLY A 96 18.12 -8.59 4.49
CA GLY A 96 19.03 -7.95 3.53
C GLY A 96 19.77 -6.76 4.11
N ARG A 97 19.10 -5.95 4.95
CA ARG A 97 19.74 -4.85 5.68
C ARG A 97 20.86 -5.35 6.60
N GLN A 98 20.60 -6.42 7.37
CA GLN A 98 21.60 -7.00 8.26
C GLN A 98 22.81 -7.55 7.49
N TYR A 99 22.56 -8.24 6.36
CA TYR A 99 23.63 -8.74 5.50
C TYR A 99 24.53 -7.62 4.95
N LEU A 100 23.94 -6.48 4.57
CA LEU A 100 24.73 -5.33 4.11
C LEU A 100 25.57 -4.69 5.23
N ILE A 101 25.07 -4.67 6.46
CA ILE A 101 25.81 -4.19 7.62
C ILE A 101 27.02 -5.10 7.88
N GLU A 102 26.77 -6.41 7.94
CA GLU A 102 27.82 -7.42 8.16
C GLU A 102 28.90 -7.33 7.09
N LYS A 103 28.51 -7.27 5.81
CA LYS A 103 29.46 -7.15 4.70
C LYS A 103 30.35 -5.90 4.81
N ARG A 104 29.78 -4.75 5.20
CA ARG A 104 30.54 -3.51 5.39
C ARG A 104 31.47 -3.58 6.60
N ALA A 105 31.03 -4.19 7.69
CA ALA A 105 31.87 -4.41 8.86
C ALA A 105 33.07 -5.31 8.50
N ALA A 106 32.85 -6.41 7.80
CA ALA A 106 33.91 -7.31 7.32
C ALA A 106 34.91 -6.59 6.39
N GLN A 107 34.43 -5.75 5.48
CA GLN A 107 35.29 -4.93 4.61
C GLN A 107 36.14 -3.94 5.41
N THR A 108 35.58 -3.35 6.46
CA THR A 108 36.29 -2.42 7.35
C THR A 108 37.38 -3.16 8.14
N ILE A 109 37.06 -4.32 8.71
CA ILE A 109 38.03 -5.18 9.41
C ILE A 109 39.18 -5.54 8.48
N ALA A 110 38.88 -6.04 7.28
CA ALA A 110 39.91 -6.43 6.30
C ALA A 110 40.74 -5.23 5.78
N ALA A 111 40.21 -4.00 5.83
CA ALA A 111 40.98 -2.80 5.53
C ALA A 111 41.96 -2.47 6.67
N LEU A 112 41.47 -2.46 7.91
CA LEU A 112 42.28 -2.20 9.10
C LEU A 112 43.38 -3.24 9.30
N GLU A 113 43.10 -4.53 9.07
CA GLU A 113 44.10 -5.60 9.13
C GLU A 113 45.24 -5.38 8.12
N ARG A 114 44.92 -4.90 6.90
CA ARG A 114 45.93 -4.59 5.89
C ARG A 114 46.79 -3.38 6.28
N GLU A 115 46.19 -2.37 6.90
CA GLU A 115 46.94 -1.20 7.40
C GLU A 115 47.88 -1.59 8.56
N LEU A 116 47.40 -2.42 9.49
CA LEU A 116 48.17 -2.87 10.65
C LEU A 116 49.25 -3.90 10.30
N ALA A 117 49.11 -4.67 9.22
CA ALA A 117 50.13 -5.64 8.79
C ALA A 117 51.51 -5.02 8.50
N GLY A 118 51.56 -3.70 8.26
CA GLY A 118 52.80 -2.93 8.10
C GLY A 118 53.29 -2.21 9.36
N VAL A 119 52.55 -2.28 10.47
CA VAL A 119 52.86 -1.58 11.72
C VAL A 119 53.27 -2.61 12.76
N ALA A 120 54.55 -2.62 13.13
CA ALA A 120 55.00 -3.36 14.31
C ALA A 120 54.44 -2.65 15.57
N LEU A 121 53.59 -3.35 16.32
CA LEU A 121 53.11 -2.92 17.64
C LEU A 121 54.17 -3.14 18.72
#